data_AF-A0A931E883-F1
#
_entry.id   AF-A0A931E883-F1
#
_cell.length_a   1.000
_cell.length_b   1.000
_cell.length_c   1.000
_cell.angle_alpha   90.00
_cell.angle_beta   90.00
_cell.angle_gamma   90.00
#
_symmetry.space_group_name_H-M   'P 1'
#
loop_
_entity.id
_entity.type
_entity.pdbx_description
1 polymer ?
#
loop_
_entity_poly.entity_id
_entity_poly.type
_entity_poly.pdbx_seq_one_letter_code
_entity_poly.pdbx_strand_id
1 'polypeptide(L)'
;MKYELSEKSSNLSSEKLWLKICGSLVDKAEIYSLTGKVYQLMDVSYAEIIYSSPSRNNGEPESILSEDCIAFLEILKQQNSFSTASIKELLPSVIYRKRSPLFAFLIAAGLMSE
;
A
#
# COMPACT_ATOMS: atom_id res chain seq x y z
N MET A 1 -4.90 0.63 -16.46
CA MET A 1 -3.77 -0.20 -16.02
C MET A 1 -4.30 -1.26 -15.06
N LYS A 2 -3.90 -2.50 -15.26
CA LYS A 2 -4.17 -3.60 -14.33
C LYS A 2 -2.85 -3.93 -13.63
N TYR A 3 -2.94 -4.48 -12.43
CA TYR A 3 -1.80 -4.85 -11.60
C TYR A 3 -2.02 -6.25 -11.09
N GLU A 4 -0.92 -6.91 -10.76
CA GLU A 4 -0.93 -8.26 -10.18
C GLU A 4 0.02 -8.29 -8.99
N LEU A 5 -0.36 -9.04 -7.95
CA LEU A 5 0.58 -9.41 -6.91
C LEU A 5 1.58 -10.40 -7.54
N SER A 6 2.87 -10.17 -7.29
CA SER A 6 3.90 -11.10 -7.74
C SER A 6 3.62 -12.51 -7.21
N GLU A 7 3.93 -13.55 -7.98
CA GLU A 7 3.66 -14.95 -7.63
C GLU A 7 4.21 -15.33 -6.24
N LYS A 8 5.42 -14.85 -5.92
CA LYS A 8 6.04 -15.04 -4.59
C LYS A 8 5.25 -14.39 -3.45
N SER A 9 4.52 -13.32 -3.73
CA SER A 9 3.73 -12.57 -2.76
C SER A 9 2.33 -13.17 -2.58
N SER A 10 1.71 -13.65 -3.66
CA SER A 10 0.37 -14.28 -3.63
C SER A 10 0.30 -15.48 -2.68
N ASN A 11 1.41 -16.20 -2.49
CA ASN A 11 1.50 -17.35 -1.60
C ASN A 11 1.75 -17.00 -0.11
N LEU A 12 2.01 -15.73 0.23
CA LEU A 12 2.27 -15.30 1.60
C LEU A 12 0.98 -14.86 2.29
N SER A 13 0.90 -15.01 3.62
CA SER A 13 -0.19 -14.40 4.40
C SER A 13 -0.10 -12.88 4.35
N SER A 14 -1.23 -12.19 4.51
CA SER A 14 -1.26 -10.73 4.44
C SER A 14 -0.44 -10.07 5.56
N GLU A 15 -0.34 -10.71 6.73
CA GLU A 15 0.56 -10.28 7.81
C GLU A 15 2.02 -10.39 7.40
N LYS A 16 2.42 -11.48 6.72
CA LYS A 16 3.80 -11.61 6.20
C LYS A 16 4.09 -10.59 5.12
N LEU A 17 3.11 -10.25 4.28
CA LEU A 17 3.24 -9.19 3.29
C LEU A 17 3.39 -7.82 3.97
N TRP A 18 2.60 -7.53 5.00
CA TRP A 18 2.75 -6.31 5.80
C TRP A 18 4.15 -6.19 6.41
N LEU A 19 4.67 -7.25 7.05
CA LEU A 19 6.02 -7.25 7.60
C LEU A 19 7.08 -6.99 6.52
N LYS A 20 6.90 -7.54 5.32
CA LYS A 20 7.78 -7.26 4.17
C LYS A 20 7.70 -5.81 3.71
N ILE A 21 6.51 -5.21 3.70
CA ILE A 21 6.33 -3.79 3.39
C ILE A 21 7.12 -2.97 4.40
N CYS A 22 6.86 -3.12 5.71
CA CYS A 22 7.57 -2.37 6.75
C CYS A 22 9.09 -2.56 6.65
N GLY A 23 9.56 -3.80 6.52
CA GLY A 23 11.00 -4.09 6.40
C GLY A 23 11.64 -3.51 5.13
N SER A 24 10.89 -3.36 4.04
CA SER A 24 11.40 -2.74 2.81
C SER A 24 11.39 -1.20 2.86
N LEU A 25 10.56 -0.63 3.73
CA LEU A 25 10.33 0.82 3.81
C LEU A 25 11.06 1.49 4.98
N VAL A 26 11.51 0.74 6.00
CA VAL A 26 12.03 1.28 7.27
C VAL A 26 13.19 2.29 7.09
N ASP A 27 14.07 2.07 6.13
CA ASP A 27 15.23 2.95 5.88
C ASP A 27 15.00 3.94 4.72
N LYS A 28 13.78 4.00 4.17
CA LYS A 28 13.46 4.91 3.06
C LYS A 28 12.91 6.23 3.60
N ALA A 29 13.47 7.33 3.14
CA ALA A 29 12.93 8.67 3.44
C ALA A 29 11.67 9.00 2.62
N GLU A 30 11.56 8.43 1.42
CA GLU A 30 10.42 8.66 0.52
C GLU A 30 10.20 7.49 -0.43
N ILE A 31 9.00 7.44 -0.99
CA ILE A 31 8.60 6.50 -2.03
C ILE A 31 7.73 7.20 -3.08
N TYR A 32 7.59 6.53 -4.22
CA TYR A 32 6.91 7.07 -5.38
C TYR A 32 5.70 6.23 -5.74
N SER A 33 4.57 6.88 -6.06
CA SER A 33 3.47 6.23 -6.77
C SER A 33 3.82 6.01 -8.24
N LEU A 34 3.03 5.17 -8.92
CA LEU A 34 3.11 5.00 -10.38
C LEU A 34 2.85 6.27 -11.17
N THR A 35 2.08 7.21 -10.60
CA THR A 35 1.80 8.50 -11.22
C THR A 35 2.81 9.57 -10.82
N GLY A 36 3.96 9.19 -10.23
CA GLY A 36 5.02 10.09 -9.81
C GLY A 36 4.72 10.90 -8.55
N LYS A 37 3.66 10.58 -7.80
CA LYS A 37 3.40 11.26 -6.52
C LYS A 37 4.41 10.80 -5.49
N VAL A 38 5.00 11.76 -4.78
CA VAL A 38 5.95 11.49 -3.69
C VAL A 38 5.19 11.36 -2.37
N TYR A 39 5.51 10.31 -1.62
CA TYR A 39 5.11 10.14 -0.23
C TYR A 39 6.38 10.15 0.63
N GLN A 40 6.48 11.12 1.52
CA GLN A 40 7.56 11.20 2.51
C GLN A 40 7.22 10.27 3.66
N LEU A 41 8.11 9.34 3.97
CA LEU A 41 7.94 8.40 5.08
C LEU A 41 8.50 9.05 6.34
N MET A 42 7.64 9.21 7.35
CA MET A 42 7.97 9.90 8.60
C MET A 42 8.30 8.90 9.71
N ASP A 43 7.52 7.82 9.80
CA ASP A 43 7.76 6.70 10.70
C ASP A 43 7.26 5.40 10.07
N VAL A 44 7.99 4.32 10.29
CA VAL A 44 7.66 2.98 9.79
C VAL A 44 7.82 2.00 10.93
N SER A 45 6.70 1.48 11.42
CA SER A 45 6.66 0.44 12.44
C SER A 45 5.83 -0.75 11.97
N TYR A 46 5.78 -1.82 12.78
CA TYR A 46 4.89 -2.95 12.50
C TYR A 46 3.43 -2.65 12.87
N ALA A 47 3.15 -1.58 13.62
CA ALA A 47 1.78 -1.18 13.94
C ALA A 47 1.20 -0.30 12.82
N GLU A 48 1.99 0.63 12.28
CA GLU A 48 1.55 1.58 11.26
C GLU A 48 2.72 2.15 10.44
N ILE A 49 2.37 2.77 9.31
CA ILE A 49 3.25 3.64 8.53
C ILE A 49 2.67 5.05 8.53
N ILE A 50 3.47 6.01 8.99
CA ILE A 50 3.15 7.44 8.97
C ILE A 50 3.86 8.08 7.79
N TYR A 51 3.09 8.80 6.96
CA TYR A 51 3.61 9.46 5.76
C TYR A 51 2.93 10.81 5.54
N SER A 52 3.55 11.65 4.73
CA SER A 52 2.95 12.89 4.23
C SER A 52 3.12 12.99 2.71
N SER A 53 2.27 13.80 2.07
CA SER A 53 2.43 14.13 0.65
C SER A 53 1.83 15.51 0.38
N PRO A 54 2.53 16.43 -0.29
CA PRO A 54 1.98 17.76 -0.63
C PRO A 54 0.66 17.69 -1.41
N SER A 55 0.45 16.60 -2.15
CA SER A 55 -0.74 16.37 -2.97
C SER A 55 -1.94 15.79 -2.22
N ARG A 56 -1.81 15.55 -0.90
CA ARG A 56 -2.80 14.84 -0.09
C ARG A 56 -2.87 15.43 1.31
N ASN A 57 -4.07 15.52 1.87
CA ASN A 57 -4.30 16.04 3.23
C ASN A 57 -3.58 17.37 3.51
N ASN A 58 -3.47 18.24 2.51
CA ASN A 58 -2.74 19.51 2.57
C ASN A 58 -1.27 19.39 3.03
N GLY A 59 -0.63 18.22 2.84
CA GLY A 59 0.74 17.96 3.28
C GLY A 59 0.86 17.50 4.73
N GLU A 60 -0.25 17.43 5.48
CA GLU A 60 -0.23 16.96 6.86
C GLU A 60 -0.02 15.44 6.95
N PRO A 61 0.63 14.95 8.03
CA PRO A 61 0.86 13.52 8.23
C PRO A 61 -0.44 12.71 8.25
N GLU A 62 -0.36 11.50 7.72
CA GLU A 62 -1.43 10.51 7.72
C GLU A 62 -0.85 9.14 8.05
N SER A 63 -1.67 8.27 8.66
CA SER A 63 -1.26 6.91 8.96
C SER A 63 -2.06 5.83 8.23
N ILE A 64 -1.35 4.76 7.90
CA ILE A 64 -1.90 3.48 7.50
C ILE A 64 -1.59 2.48 8.60
N LEU A 65 -2.65 2.04 9.28
CA LEU A 65 -2.55 0.98 10.29
C LEU A 65 -2.34 -0.37 9.60
N SER A 66 -1.70 -1.29 10.32
CA SER A 66 -1.48 -2.67 9.85
C SER A 66 -2.80 -3.35 9.45
N GLU A 67 -3.86 -3.18 10.24
CA GLU A 67 -5.19 -3.73 9.98
C GLU A 67 -5.82 -3.24 8.67
N ASP A 68 -5.65 -1.96 8.34
CA ASP A 68 -6.13 -1.40 7.07
C ASP A 68 -5.38 -1.99 5.88
N CYS A 69 -4.06 -2.18 6.03
CA CYS A 69 -3.24 -2.77 5.00
C CYS A 69 -3.55 -4.26 4.81
N ILE A 70 -3.73 -5.01 5.90
CA ILE A 70 -4.10 -6.42 5.88
C ILE A 70 -5.46 -6.60 5.21
N ALA A 71 -6.47 -5.84 5.61
CA ALA A 71 -7.79 -5.88 4.98
C ALA A 71 -7.73 -5.54 3.49
N PHE A 72 -6.89 -4.58 3.09
CA PHE A 72 -6.65 -4.26 1.69
C PHE A 72 -6.02 -5.44 0.92
N LEU A 73 -4.97 -6.04 1.47
CA LEU A 73 -4.25 -7.18 0.88
C LEU A 73 -5.14 -8.41 0.70
N GLU A 74 -5.98 -8.73 1.68
CA GLU A 74 -6.93 -9.86 1.58
C GLU A 74 -7.88 -9.70 0.39
N ILE A 75 -8.33 -8.48 0.09
CA ILE A 75 -9.15 -8.22 -1.11
C ILE A 75 -8.34 -8.35 -2.39
N LEU A 76 -7.10 -7.85 -2.42
CA LEU A 76 -6.24 -7.97 -3.60
C LEU A 76 -5.94 -9.44 -3.93
N LYS A 77 -5.69 -10.27 -2.91
CA LYS A 77 -5.39 -11.70 -3.08
C LYS A 77 -6.55 -12.53 -3.62
N GLN A 78 -7.78 -12.03 -3.52
CA GLN A 78 -8.96 -12.67 -4.12
C GLN A 78 -9.05 -12.43 -5.64
N GLN A 79 -8.15 -11.60 -6.19
CA GLN A 79 -8.16 -11.21 -7.60
C GLN A 79 -6.89 -11.65 -8.30
N ASN A 80 -7.03 -12.23 -9.49
CA ASN A 80 -5.87 -12.54 -10.34
C ASN A 80 -5.17 -11.26 -10.82
N SER A 81 -5.96 -10.23 -11.14
CA SER A 81 -5.49 -8.89 -11.48
C SER A 81 -6.47 -7.84 -10.97
N PHE A 82 -5.98 -6.65 -10.64
CA PHE A 82 -6.77 -5.58 -10.04
C PHE A 82 -6.41 -4.19 -10.59
N SER A 83 -7.30 -3.23 -10.39
CA SER A 83 -7.07 -1.81 -10.67
C SER A 83 -7.70 -0.99 -9.55
N THR A 84 -7.36 0.29 -9.46
CA THR A 84 -8.02 1.19 -8.50
C THR A 84 -9.53 1.24 -8.68
N ALA A 85 -10.05 0.98 -9.89
CA ALA A 85 -11.49 0.95 -10.15
C ALA A 85 -12.12 -0.38 -9.72
N SER A 86 -11.49 -1.52 -10.02
CA SER A 86 -12.06 -2.85 -9.74
C SER A 86 -12.19 -3.15 -8.25
N ILE A 87 -11.32 -2.57 -7.43
CA ILE A 87 -11.34 -2.79 -5.97
C ILE A 87 -12.27 -1.83 -5.22
N LYS A 88 -12.85 -0.83 -5.91
CA LYS A 88 -13.62 0.25 -5.26
C LYS A 88 -14.84 -0.26 -4.52
N GLU A 89 -15.57 -1.19 -5.11
CA GLU A 89 -16.81 -1.73 -4.55
C GLU A 89 -16.56 -2.82 -3.49
N LEU A 90 -15.33 -3.32 -3.44
CA LEU A 90 -14.93 -4.39 -2.52
C LEU A 90 -14.36 -3.83 -1.22
N LEU A 91 -13.75 -2.64 -1.27
CA LEU A 91 -13.12 -2.01 -0.10
C LEU A 91 -14.09 -1.13 0.69
N PRO A 92 -14.05 -1.19 2.03
CA PRO A 92 -14.65 -0.15 2.87
C PRO A 92 -14.17 1.25 2.46
N SER A 93 -15.07 2.23 2.47
CA SER A 93 -14.78 3.61 2.03
C SER A 93 -13.53 4.21 2.71
N VAL A 94 -13.34 3.91 4.00
CA VAL A 94 -12.16 4.35 4.77
C VAL A 94 -10.86 3.81 4.18
N ILE A 95 -10.80 2.51 3.88
CA ILE A 95 -9.62 1.87 3.29
C ILE A 95 -9.44 2.31 1.83
N TYR A 96 -10.53 2.44 1.07
CA TYR A 96 -10.47 2.89 -0.33
C TYR A 96 -9.85 4.30 -0.47
N ARG A 97 -10.07 5.19 0.50
CA ARG A 97 -9.42 6.51 0.54
C ARG A 97 -7.91 6.43 0.73
N LYS A 98 -7.40 5.33 1.32
CA LYS A 98 -5.98 5.04 1.53
C LYS A 98 -5.34 4.25 0.38
N ARG A 99 -6.10 3.88 -0.66
CA ARG A 99 -5.61 3.00 -1.75
C ARG A 99 -4.33 3.51 -2.42
N SER A 100 -4.25 4.81 -2.76
CA SER A 100 -3.11 5.35 -3.53
C SER A 100 -1.77 5.16 -2.81
N PRO A 101 -1.64 5.55 -1.52
CA PRO A 101 -0.42 5.23 -0.76
C PRO A 101 -0.24 3.72 -0.55
N LEU A 102 -1.30 2.95 -0.31
CA LEU A 102 -1.20 1.47 -0.20
C LEU A 102 -0.59 0.84 -1.46
N PHE A 103 -1.02 1.25 -2.65
CA PHE A 103 -0.42 0.80 -3.92
C PHE A 103 1.06 1.20 -4.00
N ALA A 104 1.41 2.44 -3.65
CA ALA A 104 2.80 2.90 -3.64
C ALA A 104 3.67 2.06 -2.70
N PHE A 105 3.14 1.65 -1.53
CA PHE A 105 3.85 0.79 -0.58
C PHE A 105 4.16 -0.57 -1.19
N LEU A 106 3.17 -1.19 -1.84
CA LEU A 106 3.34 -2.50 -2.49
C LEU A 106 4.39 -2.47 -3.60
N ILE A 107 4.39 -1.40 -4.41
CA ILE A 107 5.38 -1.22 -5.48
C ILE A 107 6.77 -1.00 -4.92
N ALA A 108 6.90 -0.09 -3.94
CA ALA A 108 8.18 0.22 -3.33
C ALA A 108 8.79 -0.98 -2.58
N ALA A 109 7.94 -1.90 -2.10
CA ALA A 109 8.34 -3.19 -1.51
C ALA A 109 8.55 -4.31 -2.55
N GLY A 110 8.36 -4.04 -3.85
CA GLY A 110 8.52 -5.03 -4.92
C GLY A 110 7.51 -6.19 -4.87
N LEU A 111 6.33 -5.96 -4.29
CA LEU A 111 5.31 -6.99 -4.11
C LEU A 111 4.31 -7.05 -5.28
N MET A 112 4.26 -6.00 -6.10
CA MET A 112 3.33 -5.83 -7.21
C MET A 112 4.06 -5.43 -8.50
N SER A 113 3.52 -5.84 -9.64
CA SER A 113 3.95 -5.40 -10.97
C SER A 113 2.77 -4.85 -11.78
N GLU A 114 3.10 -4.04 -12.79
CA GLU A 114 2.20 -3.67 -13.89
C GLU A 114 1.99 -4.84 -14.87
#